data_AF-A0A933Y8H4-F1
#
_entry.id   AF-A0A933Y8H4-F1
#
_cell.length_a   1.000
_cell.length_b   1.000
_cell.length_c   1.000
_cell.angle_alpha   90.00
_cell.angle_beta   90.00
_cell.angle_gamma   90.00
#
_symmetry.space_group_name_H-M   'P 1'
#
loop_
_entity.id
_entity.type
_entity.pdbx_description
1 polymer ?
#
loop_
_entity_poly.entity_id
_entity_poly.type
_entity_poly.pdbx_seq_one_letter_code
_entity_poly.pdbx_strand_id
1 'polypeptide(L)'
;MVSTKIVRIAAIGVFLLGMLTVLFLLPATYPEVSTIAEGAATFRELSDRFVALAEAKGASYAFEVLKRAELPPDTDFHLLGHAVGDVLYGQKGVAGIADCTQEFRNACSHAVVIGTLNDFGAGDTTLRMIDDACKKAPGGSGAYTMCYHGLGHGVFAYFRYDIPKTVAFCKQMGTREYKEEQFAQCVGGAIMELTGGGGHDHDLWLLAREKYLSSKNPLSPCETSLIPDRAAYFCLLYITPQLLALAGADAGHPDPATFPKAFSFCGRIPKSRQSSRDACFGGFGKEFIPLAGARDIRAVDRFSDEQYKEAISWCELAAAPDGKRACIDQALGSVFWGGENDARASVRFCSLVSDDTLRTFCYTSLAENISRYTPDRAEVCALLPAEYQTGCPLGTLPSTLRQ
;
A
#
# COMPACT_ATOMS: atom_id res chain seq x y z
N MET A 1 33.78 -57.87 16.86
CA MET A 1 33.97 -56.70 17.75
C MET A 1 33.79 -55.44 16.94
N VAL A 2 32.55 -54.96 16.80
CA VAL A 2 32.27 -53.65 16.22
C VAL A 2 32.76 -52.61 17.23
N SER A 3 33.71 -51.78 16.78
CA SER A 3 34.45 -50.85 17.62
C SER A 3 33.52 -49.90 18.37
N THR A 4 33.54 -49.95 19.70
CA THR A 4 32.83 -49.04 20.62
C THR A 4 33.08 -47.55 20.33
N LYS A 5 34.13 -47.23 19.56
CA LYS A 5 34.39 -45.86 19.05
C LYS A 5 33.36 -45.40 18.00
N ILE A 6 32.87 -46.29 17.12
CA ILE A 6 31.92 -45.92 16.06
C ILE A 6 30.55 -45.58 16.65
N VAL A 7 30.12 -46.34 17.67
CA VAL A 7 28.84 -46.09 18.38
C VAL A 7 28.88 -44.76 19.15
N ARG A 8 30.02 -44.40 19.75
CA ARG A 8 30.16 -43.11 20.46
C ARG A 8 30.14 -41.90 19.51
N ILE A 9 30.77 -41.99 18.34
CA ILE A 9 30.75 -40.91 17.34
C ILE A 9 29.33 -40.72 16.77
N ALA A 10 28.63 -41.83 16.47
CA ALA A 10 27.25 -41.77 16.01
C ALA A 10 26.30 -41.16 17.06
N ALA A 11 26.46 -41.52 18.34
CA ALA A 11 25.66 -40.96 19.42
C ALA A 11 25.88 -39.45 19.63
N ILE A 12 27.13 -38.97 19.53
CA ILE A 12 27.45 -37.54 19.61
C ILE A 12 26.87 -36.80 18.40
N GLY A 13 26.95 -37.38 17.19
CA GLY A 13 26.36 -36.81 15.98
C GLY A 13 24.84 -36.67 16.08
N VAL A 14 24.13 -37.68 16.57
CA VAL A 14 22.67 -37.63 16.78
C VAL A 14 22.29 -36.62 17.86
N PHE A 15 23.05 -36.52 18.94
CA PHE A 15 22.79 -35.54 20.00
C PHE A 15 23.03 -34.10 19.55
N LEU A 16 24.12 -33.84 18.79
CA LEU A 16 24.39 -32.53 18.21
C LEU A 16 23.36 -32.14 17.15
N LEU A 17 22.93 -33.09 16.31
CA LEU A 17 21.87 -32.86 15.31
C LEU A 17 20.52 -32.58 15.99
N GLY A 18 20.24 -33.28 17.10
CA GLY A 18 19.07 -33.07 17.96
C GLY A 18 19.09 -31.70 18.65
N MET A 19 20.24 -31.28 19.18
CA MET A 19 20.41 -29.93 19.75
C MET A 19 20.27 -28.84 18.68
N LEU A 20 20.83 -29.05 17.48
CA LEU A 20 20.68 -28.10 16.37
C LEU A 20 19.21 -27.96 15.97
N THR A 21 18.48 -29.08 15.84
CA THR A 21 17.04 -29.06 15.51
C THR A 21 16.19 -28.42 16.61
N VAL A 22 16.49 -28.67 17.89
CA VAL A 22 15.79 -27.98 19.00
C VAL A 22 16.07 -26.47 19.02
N LEU A 23 17.29 -26.04 18.69
CA LEU A 23 17.61 -24.61 18.56
C LEU A 23 16.86 -23.92 17.41
N PHE A 24 16.63 -24.62 16.29
CA PHE A 24 15.84 -24.11 15.17
C PHE A 24 14.32 -24.16 15.41
N LEU A 25 13.85 -24.87 16.45
CA LEU A 25 12.43 -24.98 16.80
C LEU A 25 11.97 -23.98 17.88
N LEU A 26 12.90 -23.27 18.52
CA LEU A 26 12.53 -22.18 19.41
C LEU A 26 12.05 -20.99 18.57
N PRO A 27 10.86 -20.42 18.85
CA PRO A 27 10.39 -19.25 18.12
C PRO A 27 11.41 -18.11 18.29
N ALA A 28 11.75 -17.44 17.18
CA ALA A 28 12.62 -16.28 17.21
C ALA A 28 12.06 -15.26 18.21
N THR A 29 12.91 -14.82 19.14
CA THR A 29 12.54 -13.79 20.13
C THR A 29 13.01 -12.43 19.64
N TYR A 30 12.14 -11.44 19.80
CA TYR A 30 12.37 -10.06 19.37
C TYR A 30 12.28 -9.12 20.59
N PRO A 31 13.30 -9.09 21.46
CA PRO A 31 13.26 -8.29 22.68
C PRO A 31 13.00 -6.80 22.44
N GLU A 32 13.44 -6.25 21.29
CA GLU A 32 13.19 -4.85 20.94
C GLU A 32 11.71 -4.51 20.72
N VAL A 33 10.82 -5.49 20.56
CA VAL A 33 9.37 -5.25 20.38
C VAL A 33 8.79 -4.40 21.51
N SER A 34 9.25 -4.58 22.76
CA SER A 34 8.76 -3.80 23.89
C SER A 34 9.49 -2.47 24.09
N THR A 35 10.71 -2.32 23.59
CA THR A 35 11.58 -1.17 23.94
C THR A 35 11.80 -0.19 22.79
N ILE A 36 11.60 -0.58 21.52
CA ILE A 36 11.98 0.24 20.35
C ILE A 36 11.27 1.59 20.34
N ALA A 37 10.02 1.65 20.80
CA ALA A 37 9.21 2.86 20.85
C ALA A 37 9.37 3.67 22.15
N GLU A 38 10.02 3.12 23.19
CA GLU A 38 10.05 3.75 24.51
C GLU A 38 10.72 5.13 24.47
N GLY A 39 9.95 6.16 24.85
CA GLY A 39 10.44 7.54 24.90
C GLY A 39 10.76 8.17 23.54
N ALA A 40 10.34 7.57 22.42
CA ALA A 40 10.41 8.25 21.12
C ALA A 40 9.38 9.38 21.09
N ALA A 41 9.84 10.62 20.87
CA ALA A 41 9.00 11.82 20.86
C ALA A 41 8.56 12.21 19.45
N THR A 42 9.27 11.73 18.42
CA THR A 42 9.00 12.08 17.03
C THR A 42 9.07 10.86 16.11
N PHE A 43 8.38 10.96 14.96
CA PHE A 43 8.49 9.96 13.90
C PHE A 43 9.95 9.75 13.46
N ARG A 44 10.73 10.83 13.36
CA ARG A 44 12.14 10.75 12.96
C ARG A 44 12.96 9.92 13.93
N GLU A 45 12.83 10.16 15.23
CA GLU A 45 13.53 9.36 16.24
C GLU A 45 13.15 7.88 16.16
N LEU A 46 11.86 7.58 15.94
CA LEU A 46 11.39 6.20 15.80
C LEU A 46 11.96 5.53 14.53
N SER A 47 11.97 6.25 13.41
CA SER A 47 12.57 5.81 12.15
C SER A 47 14.06 5.52 12.31
N ASP A 48 14.82 6.45 12.92
CA ASP A 48 16.25 6.31 13.17
C ASP A 48 16.57 5.08 14.03
N ARG A 49 15.71 4.75 15.01
CA ARG A 49 15.85 3.54 15.83
C ARG A 49 15.62 2.26 15.03
N PHE A 50 14.61 2.23 14.15
CA PHE A 50 14.37 1.08 13.27
C PHE A 50 15.50 0.89 12.25
N VAL A 51 16.05 1.98 11.71
CA VAL A 51 17.23 1.96 10.84
C VAL A 51 18.44 1.39 11.60
N ALA A 52 18.74 1.91 12.79
CA ALA A 52 19.85 1.42 13.60
C ALA A 52 19.69 -0.07 13.96
N LEU A 53 18.47 -0.52 14.25
CA LEU A 53 18.16 -1.93 14.49
C LEU A 53 18.40 -2.78 13.23
N ALA A 54 17.96 -2.29 12.07
CA ALA A 54 18.14 -2.96 10.79
C ALA A 54 19.63 -3.07 10.42
N GLU A 55 20.43 -2.04 10.66
CA GLU A 55 21.88 -2.06 10.46
C GLU A 55 22.59 -3.03 11.41
N ALA A 56 22.19 -3.05 12.68
CA ALA A 56 22.85 -3.86 13.71
C ALA A 56 22.49 -5.36 13.65
N LYS A 57 21.24 -5.70 13.34
CA LYS A 57 20.71 -7.07 13.41
C LYS A 57 20.19 -7.62 12.07
N GLY A 58 20.23 -6.81 11.02
CA GLY A 58 19.67 -7.13 9.70
C GLY A 58 18.26 -6.58 9.54
N ALA A 59 17.95 -6.11 8.33
CA ALA A 59 16.68 -5.47 8.04
C ALA A 59 15.49 -6.43 8.13
N SER A 60 15.65 -7.71 7.75
CA SER A 60 14.60 -8.72 7.95
C SER A 60 14.24 -8.89 9.44
N TYR A 61 15.22 -8.74 10.34
CA TYR A 61 14.96 -8.75 11.79
C TYR A 61 14.16 -7.52 12.23
N ALA A 62 14.61 -6.33 11.83
CA ALA A 62 13.93 -5.07 12.17
C ALA A 62 12.50 -5.02 11.61
N PHE A 63 12.27 -5.60 10.42
CA PHE A 63 10.94 -5.72 9.81
C PHE A 63 10.00 -6.57 10.68
N GLU A 64 10.50 -7.70 11.20
CA GLU A 64 9.73 -8.53 12.13
C GLU A 64 9.48 -7.84 13.48
N VAL A 65 10.39 -6.98 13.94
CA VAL A 65 10.13 -6.10 15.10
C VAL A 65 9.03 -5.10 14.79
N LEU A 66 9.09 -4.41 13.65
CA LEU A 66 8.10 -3.41 13.23
C LEU A 66 6.68 -4.00 13.14
N LYS A 67 6.57 -5.25 12.69
CA LYS A 67 5.29 -5.98 12.62
C LYS A 67 4.63 -6.19 13.98
N ARG A 68 5.41 -6.18 15.07
CA ARG A 68 4.96 -6.59 16.40
C ARG A 68 5.01 -5.48 17.44
N ALA A 69 5.86 -4.47 17.24
CA ALA A 69 6.05 -3.38 18.18
C ALA A 69 4.75 -2.58 18.36
N GLU A 70 4.42 -2.24 19.61
CA GLU A 70 3.42 -1.23 19.90
C GLU A 70 4.07 0.15 19.70
N LEU A 71 3.56 0.93 18.75
CA LEU A 71 4.06 2.27 18.44
C LEU A 71 3.04 3.32 18.91
N PRO A 72 3.46 4.58 19.10
CA PRO A 72 2.52 5.66 19.41
C PRO A 72 1.38 5.74 18.37
N PRO A 73 0.16 6.12 18.77
CA PRO A 73 -0.92 6.41 17.83
C PRO A 73 -0.48 7.37 16.72
N ASP A 74 -1.07 7.23 15.54
CA ASP A 74 -0.82 8.08 14.36
C ASP A 74 0.60 7.98 13.78
N THR A 75 1.40 7.02 14.27
CA THR A 75 2.67 6.65 13.64
C THR A 75 2.41 6.14 12.23
N ASP A 76 3.11 6.69 11.24
CA ASP A 76 3.02 6.21 9.87
C ASP A 76 3.85 4.93 9.68
N PHE A 77 3.20 3.79 9.89
CA PHE A 77 3.80 2.47 9.69
C PHE A 77 4.26 2.23 8.25
N HIS A 78 3.62 2.86 7.26
CA HIS A 78 4.02 2.73 5.86
C HIS A 78 5.41 3.35 5.66
N LEU A 79 5.63 4.56 6.16
CA LEU A 79 6.94 5.23 6.07
C LEU A 79 8.04 4.52 6.87
N LEU A 80 7.73 3.92 8.03
CA LEU A 80 8.69 3.05 8.73
C LEU A 80 9.06 1.81 7.90
N GLY A 81 8.10 1.26 7.16
CA GLY A 81 8.35 0.16 6.22
C GLY A 81 9.31 0.54 5.09
N HIS A 82 9.27 1.79 4.59
CA HIS A 82 10.26 2.31 3.64
C HIS A 82 11.64 2.37 4.29
N ALA A 83 11.76 2.95 5.48
CA ALA A 83 13.05 3.11 6.17
C ALA A 83 13.76 1.76 6.43
N VAL A 84 13.01 0.74 6.87
CA VAL A 84 13.57 -0.62 7.03
C VAL A 84 13.89 -1.24 5.66
N GLY A 85 13.05 -1.01 4.65
CA GLY A 85 13.25 -1.49 3.29
C GLY A 85 14.50 -0.92 2.61
N ASP A 86 14.84 0.35 2.87
CA ASP A 86 16.06 0.98 2.33
C ASP A 86 17.32 0.28 2.86
N VAL A 87 17.35 -0.03 4.16
CA VAL A 87 18.44 -0.80 4.77
C VAL A 87 18.46 -2.23 4.22
N LEU A 88 17.30 -2.85 3.99
CA LEU A 88 17.21 -4.18 3.37
C LEU A 88 17.83 -4.20 1.97
N TYR A 89 17.52 -3.20 1.15
CA TYR A 89 18.13 -3.05 -0.16
C TYR A 89 19.65 -2.87 -0.05
N GLY A 90 20.14 -2.04 0.88
CA GLY A 90 21.59 -1.91 1.11
C GLY A 90 22.27 -3.22 1.50
N GLN A 91 21.57 -4.11 2.20
CA GLN A 91 22.10 -5.41 2.65
C GLN A 91 22.00 -6.52 1.61
N LYS A 92 20.92 -6.55 0.81
CA LYS A 92 20.58 -7.69 -0.07
C LYS A 92 20.43 -7.32 -1.54
N GLY A 93 20.53 -6.04 -1.88
CA GLY A 93 20.21 -5.50 -3.20
C GLY A 93 18.78 -5.84 -3.61
N VAL A 94 18.58 -5.97 -4.93
CA VAL A 94 17.28 -6.33 -5.53
C VAL A 94 16.72 -7.66 -5.02
N ALA A 95 17.58 -8.59 -4.58
CA ALA A 95 17.14 -9.88 -4.05
C ALA A 95 16.39 -9.75 -2.71
N GLY A 96 16.57 -8.63 -2.01
CA GLY A 96 15.84 -8.32 -0.77
C GLY A 96 14.32 -8.26 -0.94
N ILE A 97 13.80 -8.06 -2.17
CA ILE A 97 12.35 -7.97 -2.40
C ILE A 97 11.60 -9.23 -1.96
N ALA A 98 12.25 -10.40 -1.94
CA ALA A 98 11.66 -11.65 -1.50
C ALA A 98 11.35 -11.70 0.01
N ASP A 99 11.98 -10.80 0.79
CA ASP A 99 11.72 -10.68 2.23
C ASP A 99 10.66 -9.62 2.56
N CYS A 100 10.23 -8.85 1.56
CA CYS A 100 9.23 -7.80 1.74
C CYS A 100 7.83 -8.39 1.66
N THR A 101 7.08 -8.34 2.74
CA THR A 101 5.66 -8.73 2.77
C THR A 101 4.74 -7.50 2.89
N GLN A 102 3.44 -7.71 2.77
CA GLN A 102 2.44 -6.67 2.56
C GLN A 102 2.01 -5.87 3.80
N GLU A 103 2.49 -6.21 5.00
CA GLU A 103 1.98 -5.71 6.30
C GLU A 103 2.04 -4.18 6.42
N PHE A 104 2.91 -3.54 5.63
CA PHE A 104 3.02 -2.09 5.54
C PHE A 104 2.60 -1.57 4.18
N ARG A 105 1.59 -2.19 3.56
CA ARG A 105 1.09 -1.85 2.21
C ARG A 105 2.21 -1.83 1.17
N ASN A 106 3.06 -2.85 1.21
CA ASN A 106 4.20 -3.05 0.30
C ASN A 106 5.32 -1.99 0.39
N ALA A 107 5.38 -1.18 1.45
CA ALA A 107 6.43 -0.17 1.63
C ALA A 107 7.87 -0.71 1.50
N CYS A 108 8.15 -1.91 2.02
CA CYS A 108 9.47 -2.53 1.88
C CYS A 108 9.85 -2.80 0.42
N SER A 109 8.92 -3.32 -0.39
CA SER A 109 9.21 -3.60 -1.79
C SER A 109 9.33 -2.32 -2.61
N HIS A 110 8.65 -1.24 -2.20
CA HIS A 110 8.86 0.10 -2.77
C HIS A 110 10.33 0.53 -2.62
N ALA A 111 10.87 0.48 -1.39
CA ALA A 111 12.26 0.85 -1.13
C ALA A 111 13.26 0.05 -1.98
N VAL A 112 13.03 -1.25 -2.18
CA VAL A 112 13.90 -2.10 -3.02
C VAL A 112 13.93 -1.64 -4.48
N VAL A 113 12.78 -1.32 -5.09
CA VAL A 113 12.76 -0.86 -6.48
C VAL A 113 13.26 0.57 -6.65
N ILE A 114 13.08 1.42 -5.63
CA ILE A 114 13.64 2.77 -5.58
C ILE A 114 15.17 2.69 -5.50
N GLY A 115 15.72 1.88 -4.58
CA GLY A 115 17.16 1.63 -4.48
C GLY A 115 17.76 1.09 -5.76
N THR A 116 17.07 0.14 -6.41
CA THR A 116 17.49 -0.40 -7.71
C THR A 116 17.56 0.68 -8.79
N LEU A 117 16.58 1.58 -8.86
CA LEU A 117 16.62 2.72 -9.79
C LEU A 117 17.79 3.67 -9.48
N ASN A 118 18.04 3.96 -8.21
CA ASN A 118 19.08 4.88 -7.79
C ASN A 118 20.49 4.36 -8.10
N ASP A 119 20.75 3.07 -7.90
CA ASP A 119 22.07 2.47 -8.14
C ASP A 119 22.38 2.28 -9.63
N PHE A 120 21.38 1.86 -10.41
CA PHE A 120 21.60 1.43 -11.80
C PHE A 120 21.07 2.44 -12.83
N GLY A 121 20.37 3.48 -12.40
CA GLY A 121 19.82 4.52 -13.26
C GLY A 121 18.67 4.07 -14.16
N ALA A 122 18.21 4.98 -15.02
CA ALA A 122 16.98 4.86 -15.81
C ALA A 122 17.11 4.09 -17.15
N GLY A 123 17.92 3.02 -17.22
CA GLY A 123 18.16 2.25 -18.46
C GLY A 123 17.38 0.92 -18.56
N ASP A 124 17.28 0.36 -19.78
CA ASP A 124 16.53 -0.89 -20.08
C ASP A 124 16.90 -2.09 -19.19
N THR A 125 18.18 -2.21 -18.81
CA THR A 125 18.62 -3.27 -17.89
C THR A 125 17.99 -3.10 -16.51
N THR A 126 17.95 -1.88 -15.99
CA THR A 126 17.32 -1.56 -14.70
C THR A 126 15.82 -1.80 -14.75
N LEU A 127 15.14 -1.44 -15.85
CA LEU A 127 13.70 -1.69 -16.01
C LEU A 127 13.37 -3.18 -15.94
N ARG A 128 14.20 -4.03 -16.58
CA ARG A 128 14.06 -5.49 -16.50
C ARG A 128 14.32 -6.03 -15.10
N MET A 129 15.34 -5.51 -14.40
CA MET A 129 15.62 -5.89 -13.02
C MET A 129 14.44 -5.55 -12.10
N ILE A 130 13.84 -4.37 -12.25
CA ILE A 130 12.67 -3.95 -11.48
C ILE A 130 11.46 -4.82 -11.81
N ASP A 131 11.19 -5.09 -13.09
CA ASP A 131 10.08 -5.96 -13.52
C ASP A 131 10.22 -7.39 -12.95
N ASP A 132 11.42 -7.97 -13.03
CA ASP A 132 11.73 -9.28 -12.45
C ASP A 132 11.60 -9.28 -10.93
N ALA A 133 11.96 -8.18 -10.26
CA ALA A 133 11.81 -8.03 -8.82
C ALA A 133 10.32 -7.96 -8.45
N CYS A 134 9.54 -7.12 -9.12
CA CYS A 134 8.10 -6.98 -8.86
C CYS A 134 7.33 -8.29 -9.05
N LYS A 135 7.70 -9.13 -10.03
CA LYS A 135 7.13 -10.47 -10.21
C LYS A 135 7.47 -11.44 -9.07
N LYS A 136 8.54 -11.18 -8.33
CA LYS A 136 8.99 -11.98 -7.18
C LYS A 136 8.51 -11.43 -5.84
N ALA A 137 7.87 -10.25 -5.84
CA ALA A 137 7.35 -9.64 -4.63
C ALA A 137 6.26 -10.55 -4.02
N PRO A 138 6.37 -10.94 -2.74
CA PRO A 138 5.32 -11.66 -2.03
C PRO A 138 3.99 -10.88 -2.04
N GLY A 139 2.87 -11.58 -2.25
CA GLY A 139 1.52 -10.99 -2.26
C GLY A 139 0.79 -11.01 -3.61
N GLY A 140 1.35 -11.67 -4.63
CA GLY A 140 0.67 -11.93 -5.91
C GLY A 140 0.39 -10.68 -6.72
N SER A 141 -0.73 -10.66 -7.45
CA SER A 141 -1.06 -9.56 -8.37
C SER A 141 -1.24 -8.19 -7.70
N GLY A 142 -1.72 -8.15 -6.45
CA GLY A 142 -1.79 -6.94 -5.63
C GLY A 142 -0.40 -6.36 -5.41
N ALA A 143 0.51 -7.16 -4.84
CA ALA A 143 1.90 -6.78 -4.63
C ALA A 143 2.63 -6.40 -5.93
N TYR A 144 2.39 -7.11 -7.03
CA TYR A 144 2.95 -6.76 -8.34
C TYR A 144 2.60 -5.33 -8.76
N THR A 145 1.32 -4.96 -8.72
CA THR A 145 0.89 -3.60 -9.11
C THR A 145 1.39 -2.54 -8.12
N MET A 146 1.39 -2.84 -6.82
CA MET A 146 1.91 -1.95 -5.78
C MET A 146 3.42 -1.76 -5.87
N CYS A 147 4.17 -2.73 -6.39
CA CYS A 147 5.60 -2.57 -6.66
C CYS A 147 5.88 -1.43 -7.66
N TYR A 148 5.10 -1.32 -8.75
CA TYR A 148 5.23 -0.18 -9.67
C TYR A 148 4.71 1.12 -9.08
N HIS A 149 3.72 1.06 -8.20
CA HIS A 149 3.32 2.23 -7.41
C HIS A 149 4.51 2.72 -6.57
N GLY A 150 5.19 1.83 -5.85
CA GLY A 150 6.43 2.07 -5.13
C GLY A 150 7.52 2.73 -5.97
N LEU A 151 7.78 2.18 -7.17
CA LEU A 151 8.72 2.75 -8.13
C LEU A 151 8.41 4.20 -8.45
N GLY A 152 7.13 4.57 -8.57
CA GLY A 152 6.67 5.92 -8.86
C GLY A 152 7.22 6.98 -7.90
N HIS A 153 7.32 6.66 -6.62
CA HIS A 153 7.90 7.55 -5.60
C HIS A 153 9.35 7.90 -5.93
N GLY A 154 10.18 6.86 -6.13
CA GLY A 154 11.59 7.04 -6.46
C GLY A 154 11.81 7.67 -7.83
N VAL A 155 11.00 7.35 -8.85
CA VAL A 155 11.09 7.96 -10.18
C VAL A 155 10.88 9.47 -10.09
N PHE A 156 9.94 9.92 -9.27
CA PHE A 156 9.69 11.35 -9.11
C PHE A 156 10.90 12.07 -8.50
N ALA A 157 11.46 11.53 -7.42
CA ALA A 157 12.68 12.06 -6.80
C ALA A 157 13.91 11.98 -7.74
N TYR A 158 14.11 10.86 -8.43
CA TYR A 158 15.22 10.62 -9.37
C TYR A 158 15.25 11.66 -10.49
N PHE A 159 14.09 12.02 -11.04
CA PHE A 159 13.96 13.07 -12.06
C PHE A 159 13.84 14.49 -11.47
N ARG A 160 14.26 14.68 -10.21
CA ARG A 160 14.27 15.97 -9.51
C ARG A 160 12.88 16.61 -9.45
N TYR A 161 11.88 15.79 -9.16
CA TYR A 161 10.48 16.18 -9.01
C TYR A 161 9.89 16.85 -10.27
N ASP A 162 10.26 16.37 -11.47
CA ASP A 162 9.73 16.83 -12.76
C ASP A 162 8.66 15.88 -13.31
N ILE A 163 7.38 16.28 -13.23
CA ILE A 163 6.24 15.43 -13.66
C ILE A 163 6.37 14.98 -15.13
N PRO A 164 6.65 15.84 -16.13
CA PRO A 164 6.82 15.40 -17.51
C PRO A 164 7.86 14.28 -17.68
N LYS A 165 9.03 14.40 -17.06
CA LYS A 165 10.06 13.34 -17.13
C LYS A 165 9.62 12.07 -16.41
N THR A 166 8.99 12.19 -15.26
CA THR A 166 8.45 11.05 -14.50
C THR A 166 7.38 10.31 -15.29
N VAL A 167 6.42 11.01 -15.89
CA VAL A 167 5.39 10.40 -16.75
C VAL A 167 6.03 9.72 -17.96
N ALA A 168 7.01 10.36 -18.61
CA ALA A 168 7.71 9.78 -19.76
C ALA A 168 8.48 8.50 -19.39
N PHE A 169 9.07 8.44 -18.19
CA PHE A 169 9.71 7.24 -17.68
C PHE A 169 8.69 6.15 -17.31
N CYS A 170 7.69 6.47 -16.48
CA CYS A 170 6.66 5.52 -16.06
C CYS A 170 5.96 4.85 -17.26
N LYS A 171 5.79 5.57 -18.37
CA LYS A 171 5.20 5.04 -19.60
C LYS A 171 5.99 3.87 -20.20
N GLN A 172 7.30 3.78 -19.96
CA GLN A 172 8.15 2.69 -20.45
C GLN A 172 7.89 1.37 -19.71
N MET A 173 7.32 1.43 -18.50
CA MET A 173 6.99 0.25 -17.70
C MET A 173 5.63 -0.35 -18.06
N GLY A 174 4.78 0.41 -18.76
CA GLY A 174 3.46 -0.04 -19.17
C GLY A 174 3.55 -1.17 -20.19
N THR A 175 2.81 -2.26 -19.96
CA THR A 175 2.72 -3.35 -20.93
C THR A 175 1.29 -3.68 -21.28
N ARG A 176 1.07 -4.15 -22.51
CA ARG A 176 -0.25 -4.57 -23.00
C ARG A 176 -0.81 -5.74 -22.20
N GLU A 177 0.06 -6.64 -21.74
CA GLU A 177 -0.31 -7.81 -20.92
C GLU A 177 -1.10 -7.39 -19.68
N TYR A 178 -0.65 -6.33 -19.01
CA TYR A 178 -1.29 -5.78 -17.81
C TYR A 178 -2.08 -4.50 -18.10
N LYS A 179 -2.50 -4.31 -19.36
CA LYS A 179 -3.31 -3.17 -19.79
C LYS A 179 -2.71 -1.82 -19.37
N GLU A 180 -1.39 -1.65 -19.40
CA GLU A 180 -0.72 -0.41 -19.00
C GLU A 180 -0.94 -0.01 -17.52
N GLU A 181 -1.30 -0.95 -16.65
CA GLU A 181 -1.54 -0.67 -15.23
C GLU A 181 -0.25 -0.25 -14.51
N GLN A 182 0.91 -0.80 -14.89
CA GLN A 182 2.21 -0.41 -14.34
C GLN A 182 2.49 1.08 -14.55
N PHE A 183 2.21 1.58 -15.76
CA PHE A 183 2.35 3.00 -16.07
C PHE A 183 1.46 3.85 -15.16
N ALA A 184 0.18 3.48 -15.04
CA ALA A 184 -0.78 4.25 -14.28
C ALA A 184 -0.46 4.24 -12.77
N GLN A 185 -0.02 3.10 -12.23
CA GLN A 185 0.40 2.96 -10.83
C GLN A 185 1.68 3.75 -10.54
N CYS A 186 2.68 3.69 -11.42
CA CYS A 186 3.92 4.47 -11.30
C CYS A 186 3.63 5.98 -11.25
N VAL A 187 2.74 6.49 -12.11
CA VAL A 187 2.31 7.90 -12.01
C VAL A 187 1.56 8.15 -10.69
N GLY A 188 0.70 7.23 -10.26
CA GLY A 188 0.01 7.31 -8.97
C GLY A 188 0.97 7.45 -7.77
N GLY A 189 2.04 6.66 -7.73
CA GLY A 189 3.09 6.76 -6.71
C GLY A 189 3.81 8.09 -6.73
N ALA A 190 4.16 8.60 -7.91
CA ALA A 190 4.77 9.93 -8.06
C ALA A 190 3.87 11.07 -7.52
N ILE A 191 2.54 10.93 -7.66
CA ILE A 191 1.58 11.90 -7.11
C ILE A 191 1.45 11.78 -5.59
N MET A 192 1.55 10.57 -5.03
CA MET A 192 1.63 10.40 -3.58
C MET A 192 2.91 11.04 -3.02
N GLU A 193 4.06 10.82 -3.66
CA GLU A 193 5.32 11.49 -3.31
C GLU A 193 5.18 13.03 -3.40
N LEU A 194 4.52 13.58 -4.42
CA LEU A 194 4.24 15.01 -4.53
C LEU A 194 3.41 15.56 -3.35
N THR A 195 2.44 14.79 -2.88
CA THR A 195 1.47 15.24 -1.85
C THR A 195 1.94 15.06 -0.42
N GLY A 196 2.72 14.02 -0.12
CA GLY A 196 3.12 13.67 1.24
C GLY A 196 4.57 13.20 1.42
N GLY A 197 5.39 13.24 0.37
CA GLY A 197 6.79 12.80 0.39
C GLY A 197 7.79 13.90 0.76
N GLY A 198 8.91 13.96 0.02
CA GLY A 198 9.97 14.96 0.22
C GLY A 198 11.10 14.50 1.13
N GLY A 199 11.20 13.20 1.40
CA GLY A 199 12.28 12.62 2.22
C GLY A 199 13.66 12.62 1.53
N HIS A 200 13.71 12.64 0.20
CA HIS A 200 14.96 12.60 -0.57
C HIS A 200 15.61 13.99 -0.74
N ASP A 201 14.86 14.98 -1.23
CA ASP A 201 15.32 16.38 -1.34
C ASP A 201 14.12 17.31 -1.06
N HIS A 202 14.05 17.78 0.18
CA HIS A 202 12.92 18.54 0.70
C HIS A 202 12.72 19.87 -0.02
N ASP A 203 13.81 20.57 -0.36
CA ASP A 203 13.75 21.88 -0.99
C ASP A 203 13.23 21.77 -2.43
N LEU A 204 13.73 20.81 -3.20
CA LEU A 204 13.20 20.55 -4.55
C LEU A 204 11.76 20.08 -4.51
N TRP A 205 11.40 19.26 -3.53
CA TRP A 205 10.04 18.80 -3.34
C TRP A 205 9.08 19.97 -3.04
N LEU A 206 9.45 20.90 -2.17
CA LEU A 206 8.66 22.11 -1.90
C LEU A 206 8.45 22.96 -3.17
N LEU A 207 9.50 23.14 -3.98
CA LEU A 207 9.41 23.84 -5.26
C LEU A 207 8.48 23.12 -6.25
N ALA A 208 8.53 21.79 -6.30
CA ALA A 208 7.64 20.99 -7.14
C ALA A 208 6.18 21.10 -6.67
N ARG A 209 5.93 21.11 -5.36
CA ARG A 209 4.59 21.35 -4.81
C ARG A 209 4.04 22.70 -5.22
N GLU A 210 4.81 23.77 -5.05
CA GLU A 210 4.40 25.11 -5.47
C GLU A 210 4.09 25.16 -6.97
N LYS A 211 4.89 24.46 -7.78
CA LYS A 211 4.73 24.39 -9.24
C LYS A 211 3.48 23.61 -9.68
N TYR A 212 3.17 22.48 -9.05
CA TYR A 212 2.17 21.53 -9.56
C TYR A 212 0.87 21.50 -8.75
N LEU A 213 0.91 21.78 -7.46
CA LEU A 213 -0.27 21.80 -6.58
C LEU A 213 -0.80 23.24 -6.49
N SER A 214 -2.03 23.44 -6.96
CA SER A 214 -2.63 24.78 -7.02
C SER A 214 -3.79 24.91 -6.05
N SER A 215 -3.76 25.95 -5.22
CA SER A 215 -4.92 26.33 -4.41
C SER A 215 -6.10 26.84 -5.25
N LYS A 216 -5.83 27.41 -6.44
CA LYS A 216 -6.84 27.88 -7.39
C LYS A 216 -7.45 26.73 -8.20
N ASN A 217 -6.62 25.73 -8.53
CA ASN A 217 -7.01 24.52 -9.25
C ASN A 217 -6.72 23.28 -8.38
N PRO A 218 -7.61 22.93 -7.41
CA PRO A 218 -7.35 21.87 -6.42
C PRO A 218 -7.06 20.48 -7.02
N LEU A 219 -7.52 20.21 -8.25
CA LEU A 219 -7.32 18.95 -8.96
C LEU A 219 -6.06 18.94 -9.85
N SER A 220 -5.25 20.00 -9.80
CA SER A 220 -3.94 20.03 -10.45
C SER A 220 -2.95 19.12 -9.71
N PRO A 221 -2.14 18.32 -10.42
CA PRO A 221 -1.94 18.29 -11.89
C PRO A 221 -2.87 17.33 -12.64
N CYS A 222 -3.73 16.58 -11.96
CA CYS A 222 -4.45 15.44 -12.49
C CYS A 222 -5.46 15.76 -13.60
N GLU A 223 -6.04 16.96 -13.59
CA GLU A 223 -6.97 17.43 -14.63
C GLU A 223 -6.27 18.33 -15.68
N THR A 224 -4.95 18.20 -15.82
CA THR A 224 -4.14 18.96 -16.80
C THR A 224 -3.55 18.02 -17.86
N SER A 225 -3.01 18.58 -18.94
CA SER A 225 -2.32 17.81 -19.98
C SER A 225 -0.99 17.17 -19.53
N LEU A 226 -0.51 17.49 -18.32
CA LEU A 226 0.69 16.87 -17.74
C LEU A 226 0.45 15.39 -17.40
N ILE A 227 -0.80 15.02 -17.09
CA ILE A 227 -1.19 13.67 -16.70
C ILE A 227 -2.06 13.07 -17.80
N PRO A 228 -1.58 12.02 -18.51
CA PRO A 228 -2.37 11.35 -19.53
C PRO A 228 -3.61 10.66 -18.95
N ASP A 229 -4.68 10.55 -19.74
CA ASP A 229 -5.96 9.96 -19.33
C ASP A 229 -5.82 8.59 -18.65
N ARG A 230 -4.89 7.75 -19.13
CA ARG A 230 -4.64 6.41 -18.57
C ARG A 230 -4.15 6.45 -17.11
N ALA A 231 -3.46 7.52 -16.72
CA ALA A 231 -2.94 7.74 -15.37
C ALA A 231 -3.79 8.71 -14.54
N ALA A 232 -4.73 9.43 -15.16
CA ALA A 232 -5.57 10.42 -14.49
C ALA A 232 -6.39 9.82 -13.33
N TYR A 233 -6.86 8.57 -13.48
CA TYR A 233 -7.55 7.85 -12.40
C TYR A 233 -6.67 7.77 -11.13
N PHE A 234 -5.46 7.21 -11.22
CA PHE A 234 -4.60 7.07 -10.04
C PHE A 234 -4.07 8.42 -9.54
N CYS A 235 -3.84 9.39 -10.43
CA CYS A 235 -3.51 10.75 -9.98
C CYS A 235 -4.62 11.31 -9.08
N LEU A 236 -5.89 11.23 -9.53
CA LEU A 236 -7.04 11.72 -8.76
C LEU A 236 -7.29 10.90 -7.50
N LEU A 237 -7.00 9.61 -7.50
CA LEU A 237 -7.09 8.76 -6.31
C LEU A 237 -6.10 9.19 -5.23
N TYR A 238 -4.88 9.57 -5.62
CA TYR A 238 -3.78 9.89 -4.71
C TYR A 238 -3.61 11.38 -4.40
N ILE A 239 -4.34 12.29 -5.05
CA ILE A 239 -4.31 13.73 -4.74
C ILE A 239 -5.08 14.10 -3.45
N THR A 240 -5.81 13.17 -2.86
CA THR A 240 -6.71 13.39 -1.70
C THR A 240 -6.06 14.11 -0.51
N PRO A 241 -4.81 13.81 -0.08
CA PRO A 241 -4.17 14.54 1.01
C PRO A 241 -4.08 16.05 0.73
N GLN A 242 -3.85 16.45 -0.52
CA GLN A 242 -3.87 17.86 -0.93
C GLN A 242 -5.28 18.47 -0.84
N LEU A 243 -6.32 17.70 -1.20
CA LEU A 243 -7.71 18.18 -1.12
C LEU A 243 -8.15 18.40 0.33
N LEU A 244 -7.74 17.51 1.22
CA LEU A 244 -7.93 17.64 2.67
C LEU A 244 -7.20 18.88 3.21
N ALA A 245 -5.92 19.07 2.84
CA ALA A 245 -5.16 20.24 3.24
C ALA A 245 -5.78 21.57 2.76
N LEU A 246 -6.24 21.63 1.50
CA LEU A 246 -6.95 22.81 0.96
C LEU A 246 -8.31 23.05 1.62
N ALA A 247 -8.95 22.00 2.13
CA ALA A 247 -10.15 22.12 2.93
C ALA A 247 -9.86 22.70 4.32
N GLY A 248 -8.62 22.61 4.79
CA GLY A 248 -8.18 23.03 6.12
C GLY A 248 -8.15 21.88 7.13
N ALA A 249 -8.16 20.63 6.67
CA ALA A 249 -8.01 19.47 7.53
C ALA A 249 -6.55 19.37 8.02
N ASP A 250 -6.39 19.00 9.29
CA ASP A 250 -5.10 18.55 9.82
C ASP A 250 -4.78 17.16 9.26
N ALA A 251 -3.56 16.96 8.78
CA ALA A 251 -3.18 15.71 8.15
C ALA A 251 -3.07 14.55 9.15
N GLY A 252 -2.73 14.82 10.42
CA GLY A 252 -2.66 13.80 11.46
C GLY A 252 -4.04 13.44 11.99
N HIS A 253 -4.85 14.45 12.30
CA HIS A 253 -6.13 14.31 12.97
C HIS A 253 -7.22 15.15 12.27
N PRO A 254 -7.70 14.70 11.09
CA PRO A 254 -8.61 15.51 10.32
C PRO A 254 -9.98 15.65 11.00
N ASP A 255 -10.45 16.89 11.16
CA ASP A 255 -11.81 17.18 11.62
C ASP A 255 -12.84 16.85 10.51
N PRO A 256 -13.79 15.92 10.75
CA PRO A 256 -14.82 15.56 9.77
C PRO A 256 -15.65 16.74 9.27
N ALA A 257 -15.74 17.84 10.02
CA ALA A 257 -16.41 19.07 9.58
C ALA A 257 -15.78 19.68 8.30
N THR A 258 -14.52 19.34 8.00
CA THR A 258 -13.82 19.80 6.80
C THR A 258 -14.10 18.96 5.55
N PHE A 259 -14.57 17.71 5.70
CA PHE A 259 -14.74 16.77 4.58
C PHE A 259 -15.75 17.23 3.52
N PRO A 260 -16.91 17.82 3.85
CA PRO A 260 -17.82 18.34 2.82
C PRO A 260 -17.15 19.35 1.88
N LYS A 261 -16.29 20.22 2.43
CA LYS A 261 -15.50 21.17 1.63
C LYS A 261 -14.49 20.44 0.75
N ALA A 262 -13.78 19.45 1.29
CA ALA A 262 -12.83 18.66 0.51
C ALA A 262 -13.50 17.91 -0.66
N PHE A 263 -14.63 17.24 -0.40
CA PHE A 263 -15.45 16.57 -1.41
C PHE A 263 -15.96 17.52 -2.49
N SER A 264 -16.23 18.78 -2.16
CA SER A 264 -16.70 19.78 -3.13
C SER A 264 -15.71 20.01 -4.28
N PHE A 265 -14.41 19.74 -4.08
CA PHE A 265 -13.41 19.84 -5.14
C PHE A 265 -13.63 18.76 -6.21
N CYS A 266 -13.90 17.50 -5.82
CA CYS A 266 -14.27 16.43 -6.74
C CYS A 266 -15.61 16.69 -7.44
N GLY A 267 -16.52 17.39 -6.76
CA GLY A 267 -17.79 17.84 -7.32
C GLY A 267 -17.66 18.69 -8.60
N ARG A 268 -16.51 19.34 -8.81
CA ARG A 268 -16.23 20.19 -9.99
C ARG A 268 -15.96 19.40 -11.26
N ILE A 269 -15.57 18.13 -11.15
CA ILE A 269 -15.35 17.26 -12.32
C ILE A 269 -16.72 17.00 -12.97
N PRO A 270 -16.91 17.23 -14.28
CA PRO A 270 -18.21 17.01 -14.93
C PRO A 270 -18.70 15.56 -14.81
N LYS A 271 -20.02 15.35 -14.69
CA LYS A 271 -20.63 14.00 -14.66
C LYS A 271 -20.33 13.16 -15.90
N SER A 272 -20.02 13.78 -17.04
CA SER A 272 -19.56 13.09 -18.25
C SER A 272 -18.21 12.40 -18.07
N ARG A 273 -17.42 12.75 -17.04
CA ARG A 273 -16.13 12.14 -16.68
C ARG A 273 -16.27 11.28 -15.43
N GLN A 274 -17.20 10.32 -15.46
CA GLN A 274 -17.55 9.51 -14.29
C GLN A 274 -16.35 8.81 -13.65
N SER A 275 -15.44 8.21 -14.43
CA SER A 275 -14.25 7.53 -13.90
C SER A 275 -13.32 8.48 -13.12
N SER A 276 -13.14 9.72 -13.58
CA SER A 276 -12.37 10.74 -12.86
C SER A 276 -13.07 11.18 -11.58
N ARG A 277 -14.40 11.30 -11.60
CA ARG A 277 -15.19 11.58 -10.39
C ARG A 277 -15.04 10.46 -9.38
N ASP A 278 -15.24 9.22 -9.81
CA ASP A 278 -15.13 8.05 -8.95
C ASP A 278 -13.72 7.95 -8.34
N ALA A 279 -12.66 8.21 -9.12
CA ALA A 279 -11.30 8.26 -8.60
C ALA A 279 -11.10 9.32 -7.51
N CYS A 280 -11.56 10.56 -7.77
CA CYS A 280 -11.38 11.68 -6.85
C CYS A 280 -12.15 11.45 -5.54
N PHE A 281 -13.42 11.05 -5.62
CA PHE A 281 -14.22 10.73 -4.43
C PHE A 281 -13.72 9.48 -3.72
N GLY A 282 -13.32 8.46 -4.47
CA GLY A 282 -12.75 7.22 -3.95
C GLY A 282 -11.44 7.42 -3.21
N GLY A 283 -10.65 8.42 -3.59
CA GLY A 283 -9.43 8.79 -2.89
C GLY A 283 -9.67 9.07 -1.40
N PHE A 284 -10.83 9.63 -1.03
CA PHE A 284 -11.22 9.82 0.38
C PHE A 284 -11.45 8.50 1.11
N GLY A 285 -12.18 7.56 0.49
CA GLY A 285 -12.39 6.23 1.07
C GLY A 285 -11.09 5.50 1.35
N LYS A 286 -10.11 5.64 0.44
CA LYS A 286 -8.76 5.11 0.61
C LYS A 286 -8.04 5.67 1.85
N GLU A 287 -8.20 6.97 2.14
CA GLU A 287 -7.59 7.63 3.30
C GLU A 287 -8.36 7.36 4.60
N PHE A 288 -9.69 7.28 4.54
CA PHE A 288 -10.55 7.15 5.72
C PHE A 288 -10.35 5.85 6.49
N ILE A 289 -10.02 4.75 5.83
CA ILE A 289 -9.73 3.49 6.51
C ILE A 289 -8.48 3.62 7.40
N PRO A 290 -7.28 3.97 6.90
CA PRO A 290 -6.13 4.24 7.76
C PRO A 290 -6.40 5.29 8.85
N LEU A 291 -7.14 6.36 8.55
CA LEU A 291 -7.43 7.42 9.52
C LEU A 291 -8.30 6.93 10.70
N ALA A 292 -9.34 6.13 10.43
CA ALA A 292 -10.13 5.49 11.50
C ALA A 292 -9.32 4.48 12.33
N GLY A 293 -8.21 4.00 11.77
CA GLY A 293 -7.24 3.12 12.41
C GLY A 293 -6.12 3.83 13.18
N ALA A 294 -6.16 5.15 13.35
CA ALA A 294 -5.03 5.94 13.85
C ALA A 294 -3.72 5.63 13.09
N ARG A 295 -3.86 5.45 11.77
CA ARG A 295 -2.79 5.12 10.80
C ARG A 295 -2.09 3.77 10.99
N ASP A 296 -2.55 2.91 11.91
CA ASP A 296 -2.06 1.53 11.99
C ASP A 296 -2.73 0.66 10.90
N ILE A 297 -1.96 0.38 9.85
CA ILE A 297 -2.40 -0.37 8.67
C ILE A 297 -2.08 -1.87 8.75
N ARG A 298 -1.46 -2.36 9.84
CA ARG A 298 -0.97 -3.75 9.93
C ARG A 298 -2.08 -4.79 10.07
N ALA A 299 -3.23 -4.39 10.60
CA ALA A 299 -4.34 -5.28 10.92
C ALA A 299 -5.70 -4.63 10.64
N VAL A 300 -5.82 -4.02 9.44
CA VAL A 300 -7.07 -3.38 9.00
C VAL A 300 -8.24 -4.37 9.09
N ASP A 301 -8.01 -5.63 8.76
CA ASP A 301 -8.98 -6.73 8.85
C ASP A 301 -9.52 -6.98 10.28
N ARG A 302 -8.81 -6.51 11.31
CA ARG A 302 -9.16 -6.64 12.72
C ARG A 302 -9.66 -5.35 13.36
N PHE A 303 -9.90 -4.30 12.59
CA PHE A 303 -10.56 -3.10 13.11
C PHE A 303 -11.89 -3.45 13.78
N SER A 304 -12.37 -2.59 14.67
CA SER A 304 -13.69 -2.71 15.29
C SER A 304 -14.81 -2.30 14.33
N ASP A 305 -16.06 -2.61 14.67
CA ASP A 305 -17.22 -2.11 13.92
C ASP A 305 -17.33 -0.59 14.00
N GLU A 306 -16.93 0.00 15.13
CA GLU A 306 -16.91 1.44 15.36
C GLU A 306 -15.97 2.13 14.37
N GLN A 307 -14.75 1.60 14.16
CA GLN A 307 -13.79 2.15 13.20
C GLN A 307 -14.29 2.05 11.76
N TYR A 308 -14.90 0.93 11.38
CA TYR A 308 -15.51 0.82 10.04
C TYR A 308 -16.69 1.76 9.86
N LYS A 309 -17.59 1.86 10.86
CA LYS A 309 -18.72 2.79 10.83
C LYS A 309 -18.26 4.24 10.77
N GLU A 310 -17.17 4.59 11.44
CA GLU A 310 -16.58 5.91 11.37
C GLU A 310 -16.16 6.25 9.93
N ALA A 311 -15.35 5.41 9.28
CA ALA A 311 -14.95 5.61 7.88
C ALA A 311 -16.15 5.66 6.92
N ILE A 312 -17.16 4.79 7.12
CA ILE A 312 -18.42 4.81 6.35
C ILE A 312 -19.14 6.16 6.54
N SER A 313 -19.28 6.62 7.78
CA SER A 313 -19.96 7.88 8.09
C SER A 313 -19.26 9.09 7.45
N TRP A 314 -17.93 9.06 7.36
CA TRP A 314 -17.17 10.10 6.68
C TRP A 314 -17.42 10.09 5.17
N CYS A 315 -17.55 8.91 4.54
CA CYS A 315 -17.97 8.81 3.14
C CYS A 315 -19.39 9.35 2.90
N GLU A 316 -20.30 9.22 3.86
CA GLU A 316 -21.66 9.72 3.75
C GLU A 316 -21.76 11.26 3.76
N LEU A 317 -20.69 11.95 4.17
CA LEU A 317 -20.58 13.42 4.10
C LEU A 317 -20.41 13.96 2.67
N ALA A 318 -20.15 13.09 1.69
CA ALA A 318 -20.16 13.50 0.29
C ALA A 318 -21.59 13.86 -0.15
N ALA A 319 -21.80 15.10 -0.61
CA ALA A 319 -23.13 15.56 -1.04
C ALA A 319 -23.67 14.83 -2.28
N ALA A 320 -22.77 14.35 -3.16
CA ALA A 320 -23.14 13.72 -4.41
C ALA A 320 -23.30 12.20 -4.23
N PRO A 321 -24.42 11.57 -4.67
CA PRO A 321 -24.63 10.13 -4.49
C PRO A 321 -23.54 9.25 -5.13
N ASP A 322 -23.03 9.65 -6.29
CA ASP A 322 -21.89 8.99 -6.94
C ASP A 322 -20.60 9.11 -6.11
N GLY A 323 -20.44 10.24 -5.41
CA GLY A 323 -19.33 10.45 -4.50
C GLY A 323 -19.37 9.55 -3.27
N LYS A 324 -20.55 9.37 -2.65
CA LYS A 324 -20.74 8.42 -1.53
C LYS A 324 -20.37 7.01 -1.97
N ARG A 325 -20.92 6.58 -3.11
CA ARG A 325 -20.65 5.27 -3.71
C ARG A 325 -19.16 5.04 -3.95
N ALA A 326 -18.48 5.96 -4.63
CA ALA A 326 -17.07 5.84 -4.93
C ALA A 326 -16.18 5.86 -3.69
N CYS A 327 -16.53 6.67 -2.68
CA CYS A 327 -15.83 6.67 -1.40
C CYS A 327 -15.95 5.30 -0.70
N ILE A 328 -17.16 4.74 -0.59
CA ILE A 328 -17.38 3.40 -0.01
C ILE A 328 -16.65 2.32 -0.80
N ASP A 329 -16.64 2.40 -2.13
CA ASP A 329 -15.91 1.48 -3.02
C ASP A 329 -14.42 1.36 -2.67
N GLN A 330 -13.75 2.50 -2.54
CA GLN A 330 -12.31 2.53 -2.30
C GLN A 330 -11.95 2.33 -0.82
N ALA A 331 -12.88 2.65 0.09
CA ALA A 331 -12.78 2.22 1.48
C ALA A 331 -12.81 0.68 1.57
N LEU A 332 -13.78 0.03 0.90
CA LEU A 332 -13.81 -1.42 0.75
C LEU A 332 -12.53 -1.96 0.12
N GLY A 333 -12.03 -1.33 -0.97
CA GLY A 333 -10.76 -1.70 -1.59
C GLY A 333 -9.58 -1.63 -0.61
N SER A 334 -9.60 -0.69 0.34
CA SER A 334 -8.60 -0.58 1.40
C SER A 334 -8.75 -1.61 2.52
N VAL A 335 -9.96 -2.09 2.80
CA VAL A 335 -10.23 -3.19 3.73
C VAL A 335 -9.86 -4.53 3.11
N PHE A 336 -10.19 -4.74 1.82
CA PHE A 336 -9.87 -5.97 1.09
C PHE A 336 -8.38 -6.08 0.76
N TRP A 337 -7.76 -4.93 0.43
CA TRP A 337 -6.36 -4.76 0.11
C TRP A 337 -5.82 -5.88 -0.78
N GLY A 338 -6.34 -6.00 -2.01
CA GLY A 338 -5.92 -7.02 -2.99
C GLY A 338 -6.19 -8.48 -2.60
N GLY A 339 -6.91 -8.74 -1.51
CA GLY A 339 -7.12 -10.10 -0.99
C GLY A 339 -6.04 -10.54 0.00
N GLU A 340 -5.12 -9.66 0.36
CA GLU A 340 -4.11 -9.92 1.39
C GLU A 340 -4.69 -9.87 2.82
N ASN A 341 -5.81 -9.18 3.02
CA ASN A 341 -6.54 -9.13 4.30
C ASN A 341 -7.59 -10.24 4.37
N ASP A 342 -8.00 -10.64 5.59
CA ASP A 342 -9.11 -11.60 5.75
C ASP A 342 -10.40 -11.05 5.12
N ALA A 343 -10.90 -11.73 4.09
CA ALA A 343 -12.08 -11.30 3.34
C ALA A 343 -13.35 -11.17 4.21
N ARG A 344 -13.43 -11.86 5.36
CA ARG A 344 -14.53 -11.67 6.33
C ARG A 344 -14.62 -10.23 6.82
N ALA A 345 -13.50 -9.53 6.92
CA ALA A 345 -13.47 -8.12 7.27
C ALA A 345 -14.19 -7.25 6.23
N SER A 346 -14.01 -7.55 4.94
CA SER A 346 -14.68 -6.84 3.85
C SER A 346 -16.18 -7.13 3.81
N VAL A 347 -16.58 -8.38 4.07
CA VAL A 347 -18.00 -8.75 4.23
C VAL A 347 -18.62 -7.98 5.40
N ARG A 348 -17.91 -7.93 6.53
CA ARG A 348 -18.34 -7.18 7.71
C ARG A 348 -18.42 -5.68 7.44
N PHE A 349 -17.45 -5.09 6.74
CA PHE A 349 -17.49 -3.69 6.33
C PHE A 349 -18.75 -3.38 5.52
N CYS A 350 -19.04 -4.17 4.47
CA CYS A 350 -20.25 -3.96 3.67
C CYS A 350 -21.54 -4.16 4.46
N SER A 351 -21.60 -5.06 5.45
CA SER A 351 -22.80 -5.27 6.27
C SER A 351 -23.13 -4.07 7.17
N LEU A 352 -22.14 -3.24 7.50
CA LEU A 352 -22.30 -2.04 8.33
C LEU A 352 -22.81 -0.82 7.53
N VAL A 353 -22.85 -0.89 6.20
CA VAL A 353 -23.40 0.17 5.35
C VAL A 353 -24.93 0.19 5.49
N SER A 354 -25.46 1.27 6.10
CA SER A 354 -26.89 1.38 6.40
C SER A 354 -27.78 1.61 5.18
N ASP A 355 -27.32 2.37 4.20
CA ASP A 355 -28.07 2.61 2.97
C ASP A 355 -28.06 1.35 2.07
N ASP A 356 -29.25 0.84 1.74
CA ASP A 356 -29.43 -0.41 0.99
C ASP A 356 -28.81 -0.36 -0.42
N THR A 357 -28.80 0.83 -1.06
CA THR A 357 -28.24 1.00 -2.40
C THR A 357 -26.72 0.98 -2.34
N LEU A 358 -26.12 1.69 -1.38
CA LEU A 358 -24.67 1.67 -1.14
C LEU A 358 -24.20 0.30 -0.67
N ARG A 359 -24.96 -0.38 0.18
CA ARG A 359 -24.65 -1.75 0.64
C ARG A 359 -24.64 -2.75 -0.50
N THR A 360 -25.65 -2.70 -1.37
CA THR A 360 -25.72 -3.52 -2.58
C THR A 360 -24.50 -3.29 -3.46
N PHE A 361 -24.15 -2.01 -3.71
CA PHE A 361 -22.97 -1.67 -4.48
C PHE A 361 -21.68 -2.18 -3.83
N CYS A 362 -21.52 -2.03 -2.51
CA CYS A 362 -20.36 -2.52 -1.76
C CYS A 362 -20.16 -4.04 -1.98
N TYR A 363 -21.21 -4.84 -1.84
CA TYR A 363 -21.10 -6.29 -2.06
C TYR A 363 -20.83 -6.65 -3.51
N THR A 364 -21.38 -5.92 -4.48
CA THR A 364 -21.04 -6.11 -5.90
C THR A 364 -19.56 -5.84 -6.16
N SER A 365 -19.03 -4.70 -5.67
CA SER A 365 -17.60 -4.39 -5.77
C SER A 365 -16.72 -5.42 -5.07
N LEU A 366 -17.15 -5.95 -3.91
CA LEU A 366 -16.41 -7.01 -3.22
C LEU A 366 -16.34 -8.29 -4.05
N ALA A 367 -17.44 -8.69 -4.68
CA ALA A 367 -17.47 -9.86 -5.57
C ALA A 367 -16.53 -9.69 -6.78
N GLU A 368 -16.45 -8.46 -7.34
CA GLU A 368 -15.52 -8.12 -8.41
C GLU A 368 -14.05 -8.15 -7.94
N ASN A 369 -13.77 -7.61 -6.75
CA ASN A 369 -12.42 -7.63 -6.16
C ASN A 369 -11.94 -9.05 -5.85
N ILE A 370 -12.78 -9.87 -5.20
CA ILE A 370 -12.51 -11.30 -4.99
C ILE A 370 -12.23 -11.96 -6.34
N SER A 371 -13.03 -11.62 -7.34
CA SER A 371 -12.91 -12.18 -8.67
C SER A 371 -11.62 -11.81 -9.39
N ARG A 372 -11.07 -10.64 -9.10
CA ARG A 372 -9.85 -10.13 -9.70
C ARG A 372 -8.60 -10.66 -9.02
N TYR A 373 -8.60 -10.69 -7.69
CA TYR A 373 -7.36 -10.89 -6.93
C TYR A 373 -7.24 -12.23 -6.21
N THR A 374 -8.31 -13.03 -6.13
CA THR A 374 -8.28 -14.32 -5.44
C THR A 374 -8.36 -15.48 -6.44
N PRO A 375 -7.25 -16.19 -6.72
CA PRO A 375 -7.24 -17.31 -7.68
C PRO A 375 -8.18 -18.46 -7.30
N ASP A 376 -8.22 -18.83 -6.01
CA ASP A 376 -9.04 -19.92 -5.46
C ASP A 376 -10.26 -19.37 -4.70
N ARG A 377 -10.99 -18.46 -5.36
CA ARG A 377 -12.08 -17.66 -4.77
C ARG A 377 -13.31 -18.41 -4.28
N ALA A 378 -13.45 -19.72 -4.49
CA ALA A 378 -14.68 -20.42 -4.15
C ALA A 378 -15.08 -20.28 -2.68
N GLU A 379 -14.12 -20.46 -1.77
CA GLU A 379 -14.33 -20.32 -0.33
C GLU A 379 -14.65 -18.87 0.05
N VAL A 380 -13.97 -17.91 -0.60
CA VAL A 380 -14.15 -16.48 -0.33
C VAL A 380 -15.50 -15.98 -0.86
N CYS A 381 -15.91 -16.39 -2.05
CA CYS A 381 -17.24 -16.10 -2.61
C CYS A 381 -18.36 -16.62 -1.70
N ALA A 382 -18.17 -17.77 -1.03
CA ALA A 382 -19.15 -18.34 -0.12
C ALA A 382 -19.38 -17.52 1.15
N LEU A 383 -18.48 -16.56 1.46
CA LEU A 383 -18.65 -15.61 2.57
C LEU A 383 -19.67 -14.50 2.23
N LEU A 384 -19.95 -14.27 0.95
CA LEU A 384 -20.90 -13.24 0.53
C LEU A 384 -22.34 -13.67 0.84
N PRO A 385 -23.26 -12.72 1.13
CA PRO A 385 -24.69 -13.01 1.15
C PRO A 385 -25.15 -13.66 -0.17
N ALA A 386 -26.12 -14.57 -0.07
CA ALA A 386 -26.51 -15.48 -1.18
C ALA A 386 -26.86 -14.73 -2.47
N GLU A 387 -27.51 -13.57 -2.35
CA GLU A 387 -27.88 -12.71 -3.47
C GLU A 387 -26.68 -12.14 -4.24
N TYR A 388 -25.51 -12.02 -3.62
CA TYR A 388 -24.29 -11.46 -4.23
C TYR A 388 -23.30 -12.53 -4.69
N GLN A 389 -23.49 -13.80 -4.30
CA GLN A 389 -22.60 -14.91 -4.69
C GLN A 389 -22.56 -15.11 -6.21
N THR A 390 -23.65 -14.82 -6.92
CA THR A 390 -23.74 -14.95 -8.38
C THR A 390 -22.82 -13.98 -9.14
N GLY A 391 -22.49 -12.83 -8.53
CA GLY A 391 -21.53 -11.86 -9.05
C GLY A 391 -20.07 -12.26 -8.84
N CYS A 392 -19.81 -13.38 -8.16
CA CYS A 392 -18.48 -13.92 -7.89
C CYS A 392 -18.26 -15.20 -8.71
N PRO A 393 -18.13 -15.12 -10.05
CA PRO A 393 -18.13 -16.29 -10.90
C PRO A 393 -16.94 -17.21 -10.56
N LEU A 394 -17.23 -18.50 -10.34
CA LEU A 394 -16.25 -19.56 -10.03
C LEU A 394 -15.35 -19.96 -11.23
N GLY A 395 -15.19 -19.06 -12.20
CA GLY A 395 -14.38 -19.30 -13.39
C GLY A 395 -12.88 -19.33 -13.08
N THR A 396 -12.11 -20.07 -13.88
CA THR A 396 -10.66 -19.99 -13.86
C THR A 396 -10.22 -18.60 -14.33
N LEU A 397 -9.39 -17.90 -13.55
CA LEU A 397 -8.69 -16.71 -14.04
C LEU A 397 -7.94 -17.08 -15.34
N PRO A 398 -7.90 -16.19 -16.35
CA PRO A 398 -7.00 -16.33 -17.48
C PRO A 398 -5.59 -16.64 -16.96
N SER A 399 -4.87 -17.57 -17.61
CA SER A 399 -3.55 -18.04 -17.16
C SER A 399 -2.51 -16.91 -17.00
N THR A 400 -2.77 -15.73 -17.55
CA THR A 400 -1.93 -14.53 -17.46
C THR A 400 -2.03 -13.77 -16.13
N LEU A 401 -2.97 -14.12 -15.25
CA LEU A 401 -3.12 -13.53 -13.90
C LEU A 401 -2.80 -14.51 -12.77
N ARG A 402 -2.26 -15.69 -13.09
CA ARG A 402 -1.93 -16.75 -12.12
C ARG A 402 -0.48 -16.68 -11.58
N GLN A 403 0.26 -15.62 -11.87
CA GLN A 403 1.65 -15.46 -11.43
C GLN A 403 1.75 -14.29 -10.46
#